data_AF-A0A531M4T9-F1
#
_entry.id   AF-A0A531M4T9-F1
#
_cell.length_a   1.000
_cell.length_b   1.000
_cell.length_c   1.000
_cell.angle_alpha   90.00
_cell.angle_beta   90.00
_cell.angle_gamma   90.00
#
_symmetry.space_group_name_H-M   'P 1'
#
loop_
_entity.id
_entity.type
_entity.pdbx_description
1 polymer ?
#
loop_
_entity_poly.entity_id
_entity_poly.type
_entity_poly.pdbx_seq_one_letter_code
_entity_poly.pdbx_strand_id
1 'polypeptide(L)'
;MGVFKAAAIQMRSGESPERNAVDLEQLVREAAAQGATYIQTPEMTGALIRDRQARAASFTSEDKDIIVATARRLARELGVFLHIGSTAI
;
A
#
# COMPACT_ATOMS: atom_id res chain seq x y z
N MET A 1 -4.85 14.85 -26.65
CA MET A 1 -4.18 13.72 -26.00
C MET A 1 -4.36 13.89 -24.49
N GLY A 2 -4.92 12.89 -23.80
CA GLY A 2 -5.00 12.93 -22.34
C GLY A 2 -3.60 12.77 -21.73
N VAL A 3 -3.31 13.53 -20.67
CA VAL A 3 -2.04 13.41 -19.94
C VAL A 3 -2.17 12.27 -18.92
N PHE A 4 -1.29 11.28 -19.01
CA PHE A 4 -1.15 10.24 -18.00
C PHE A 4 -0.04 10.63 -17.03
N LYS A 5 -0.36 10.65 -15.73
CA LYS A 5 0.62 10.88 -14.66
C LYS A 5 0.60 9.70 -13.70
N ALA A 6 1.76 9.08 -13.52
CA ALA A 6 1.97 8.01 -12.56
C ALA A 6 2.87 8.49 -11.41
N ALA A 7 2.76 7.83 -10.27
CA ALA A 7 3.65 8.01 -9.13
C ALA A 7 4.25 6.68 -8.68
N ALA A 8 5.54 6.68 -8.37
CA ALA A 8 6.22 5.60 -7.69
C ALA A 8 6.47 6.03 -6.24
N ILE A 9 5.83 5.34 -5.31
CA ILE A 9 5.96 5.61 -3.89
C ILE A 9 7.23 4.94 -3.36
N GLN A 10 8.03 5.72 -2.63
CA GLN A 10 9.09 5.19 -1.79
C GLN A 10 8.65 5.24 -0.34
N MET A 11 8.62 4.09 0.33
CA MET A 11 8.31 3.97 1.75
C MET A 11 9.28 3.02 2.44
N ARG A 12 9.35 3.08 3.77
CA ARG A 12 10.17 2.18 4.58
C ARG A 12 9.26 1.22 5.35
N SER A 13 8.91 0.11 4.70
CA SER A 13 8.10 -0.94 5.32
C SER A 13 8.81 -1.51 6.56
N GLY A 14 8.11 -1.47 7.69
CA GLY A 14 8.53 -2.11 8.94
C GLY A 14 7.81 -3.43 9.16
N GLU A 15 7.83 -3.91 10.40
CA GLU A 15 7.18 -5.16 10.81
C GLU A 15 5.69 -5.00 11.17
N SER A 16 5.20 -3.76 11.37
CA SER A 16 3.79 -3.49 11.71
C SER A 16 2.98 -3.13 10.45
N PRO A 17 1.99 -3.96 10.05
CA PRO A 17 1.06 -3.63 8.98
C PRO A 17 0.28 -2.34 9.22
N GLU A 18 -0.04 -2.03 10.46
CA GLU A 18 -0.78 -0.81 10.84
C GLU A 18 0.05 0.44 10.58
N ARG A 19 1.32 0.43 11.00
CA ARG A 19 2.25 1.54 10.70
C ARG A 19 2.43 1.70 9.19
N ASN A 20 2.59 0.60 8.47
CA ASN A 20 2.78 0.65 7.02
C ASN A 20 1.52 1.11 6.28
N ALA A 21 0.32 0.79 6.78
CA ALA A 21 -0.94 1.30 6.24
C ALA A 21 -1.09 2.82 6.40
N VAL A 22 -0.64 3.37 7.53
CA VAL A 22 -0.59 4.83 7.75
C VAL A 22 0.37 5.50 6.78
N ASP A 23 1.60 4.97 6.64
CA ASP A 23 2.61 5.49 5.70
C ASP A 23 2.09 5.40 4.25
N LEU A 24 1.45 4.29 3.89
CA LEU A 24 0.81 4.08 2.57
C LEU A 24 -0.24 5.14 2.29
N GLU A 25 -1.17 5.37 3.22
CA GLU A 25 -2.25 6.34 3.04
C GLU A 25 -1.71 7.76 2.83
N GLN A 26 -0.76 8.18 3.66
CA GLN A 26 -0.16 9.51 3.54
C GLN A 26 0.46 9.72 2.15
N LEU A 27 1.30 8.77 1.71
CA LEU A 27 2.04 8.88 0.45
C LEU A 27 1.14 8.76 -0.78
N VAL A 28 0.12 7.91 -0.74
CA VAL A 28 -0.87 7.79 -1.82
C VAL A 28 -1.69 9.07 -1.98
N ARG A 29 -2.13 9.67 -0.86
CA ARG A 29 -2.86 10.94 -0.89
C ARG A 29 -2.01 12.08 -1.44
N GLU A 30 -0.74 12.13 -1.06
CA GLU A 30 0.21 13.11 -1.60
C GLU A 30 0.37 12.97 -3.12
N ALA A 31 0.57 11.75 -3.61
CA ALA A 31 0.69 11.48 -5.05
C ALA A 31 -0.60 11.83 -5.82
N ALA A 32 -1.77 11.48 -5.27
CA ALA A 32 -3.06 11.83 -5.86
C ALA A 32 -3.27 13.36 -5.90
N ALA A 33 -2.89 14.09 -4.84
CA ALA A 33 -2.94 15.55 -4.79
C ALA A 33 -2.03 16.21 -5.84
N GLN A 34 -0.95 15.55 -6.25
CA GLN A 34 -0.09 15.97 -7.36
C GLN A 34 -0.64 15.57 -8.75
N GLY A 35 -1.82 14.94 -8.80
CA GLY A 35 -2.55 14.57 -10.01
C GLY A 35 -2.15 13.22 -10.61
N ALA A 36 -1.53 12.32 -9.84
CA ALA A 36 -1.27 10.96 -10.30
C ALA A 36 -2.58 10.15 -10.35
N THR A 37 -2.79 9.43 -11.45
CA THR A 37 -3.95 8.53 -11.63
C THR A 37 -3.59 7.05 -11.54
N TYR A 38 -2.29 6.75 -11.58
CA TYR A 38 -1.71 5.43 -11.30
C TYR A 38 -0.62 5.57 -10.24
N ILE A 39 -0.70 4.82 -9.15
CA ILE A 39 0.22 4.92 -8.02
C ILE A 39 0.73 3.51 -7.71
N GLN A 40 2.06 3.34 -7.70
CA GLN A 40 2.69 2.06 -7.38
C GLN A 40 3.49 2.15 -6.09
N THR A 41 3.35 1.15 -5.23
CA THR A 41 4.09 1.01 -3.97
C THR A 41 5.22 -0.03 -4.14
N PRO A 42 6.22 -0.08 -3.24
CA PRO A 42 7.30 -1.05 -3.36
C PRO A 42 6.83 -2.49 -3.02
N GLU A 43 7.70 -3.45 -3.30
CA GLU A 43 7.56 -4.81 -2.77
C GLU A 43 7.52 -4.79 -1.23
N MET A 44 6.78 -5.73 -0.64
CA MET A 44 6.56 -5.86 0.80
C MET A 44 5.99 -4.58 1.43
N THR A 45 4.98 -4.00 0.78
CA THR A 45 4.23 -2.83 1.28
C THR A 45 3.62 -3.13 2.65
N GLY A 46 3.14 -4.36 2.86
CA GLY A 46 2.41 -4.70 4.07
C GLY A 46 3.27 -4.88 5.30
N ALA A 47 4.30 -5.71 5.23
CA ALA A 47 5.30 -5.82 6.29
C ALA A 47 6.54 -6.55 5.77
N LEU A 48 7.71 -6.26 6.34
CA LEU A 48 8.95 -6.98 6.09
C LEU A 48 9.43 -7.68 7.36
N ILE A 49 8.93 -8.90 7.59
CA ILE A 49 9.23 -9.69 8.79
C ILE A 49 10.14 -10.86 8.40
N ARG A 50 11.31 -10.96 9.03
CA ARG A 50 12.27 -12.05 8.76
C ARG A 50 11.98 -13.29 9.61
N ASP A 51 11.59 -13.09 10.86
CA ASP A 51 11.29 -14.19 11.76
C ASP A 51 10.08 -15.00 11.30
N ARG A 52 10.18 -16.34 11.37
CA ARG A 52 9.15 -17.24 10.84
C ARG A 52 7.92 -17.28 11.73
N GLN A 53 8.09 -17.24 13.05
CA GLN A 53 6.97 -17.31 14.00
C GLN A 53 6.18 -15.99 13.97
N ALA A 54 6.88 -14.85 13.98
CA ALA A 54 6.30 -13.53 13.84
C ALA A 54 5.53 -13.37 12.52
N ARG A 55 6.07 -13.90 11.40
CA ARG A 55 5.33 -13.93 10.12
C ARG A 55 4.02 -14.68 10.22
N ALA A 56 4.04 -15.90 10.77
CA ALA A 56 2.84 -16.73 10.89
C ALA A 56 1.78 -16.11 11.81
N ALA A 57 2.19 -15.29 12.78
CA ALA A 57 1.29 -14.56 13.66
C ALA A 57 0.73 -13.27 13.05
N SER A 58 1.47 -12.64 12.12
CA SER A 58 1.11 -11.35 11.54
C SER A 58 0.32 -11.44 10.24
N PHE A 59 0.62 -12.42 9.37
CA PHE A 59 -0.05 -12.54 8.08
C PHE A 59 -1.45 -13.14 8.24
N THR A 60 -2.39 -12.62 7.46
CA THR A 60 -3.80 -12.97 7.55
C THR A 60 -4.41 -12.98 6.16
N SER A 61 -5.59 -13.57 6.01
CA SER A 61 -6.27 -13.67 4.72
C SER A 61 -6.61 -12.29 4.13
N GLU A 62 -6.71 -12.23 2.80
CA GLU A 62 -6.96 -10.98 2.05
C GLU A 62 -8.14 -10.15 2.58
N ASP A 63 -9.21 -10.81 3.03
CA ASP A 63 -10.42 -10.17 3.56
C ASP A 63 -10.20 -9.46 4.91
N LYS A 64 -9.13 -9.81 5.63
CA LYS A 64 -8.78 -9.29 6.96
C LYS A 64 -7.52 -8.41 6.93
N ASP A 65 -6.81 -8.35 5.82
CA ASP A 65 -5.56 -7.61 5.70
C ASP A 65 -5.79 -6.09 5.65
N ILE A 66 -5.11 -5.36 6.54
CA ILE A 66 -5.28 -3.92 6.68
C ILE A 66 -4.75 -3.14 5.48
N ILE A 67 -3.76 -3.66 4.76
CA ILE A 67 -3.14 -3.02 3.60
C ILE A 67 -4.10 -3.13 2.42
N VAL A 68 -4.69 -4.30 2.21
CA VAL A 68 -5.75 -4.53 1.21
C VAL A 68 -6.96 -3.65 1.50
N ALA A 69 -7.44 -3.61 2.75
CA ALA A 69 -8.57 -2.77 3.14
C ALA A 69 -8.29 -1.27 2.90
N THR A 70 -7.10 -0.80 3.27
CA THR A 70 -6.66 0.58 3.07
C THR A 70 -6.53 0.91 1.58
N ALA A 71 -5.89 0.05 0.80
CA ALA A 71 -5.72 0.22 -0.63
C ALA A 71 -7.06 0.30 -1.38
N ARG A 72 -7.99 -0.61 -1.07
CA ARG A 72 -9.36 -0.61 -1.65
C ARG A 72 -10.11 0.66 -1.33
N ARG A 73 -10.03 1.14 -0.08
CA ARG A 73 -10.66 2.42 0.32
C ARG A 73 -10.06 3.59 -0.45
N LEU A 74 -8.73 3.72 -0.49
CA LEU A 74 -8.04 4.83 -1.14
C LEU A 74 -8.28 4.87 -2.65
N ALA A 75 -8.22 3.72 -3.32
CA ALA A 75 -8.49 3.63 -4.77
C ALA A 75 -9.90 4.14 -5.10
N ARG A 76 -10.91 3.72 -4.33
CA ARG A 76 -12.30 4.19 -4.49
C ARG A 76 -12.47 5.67 -4.15
N GLU A 77 -11.88 6.11 -3.04
CA GLU A 77 -12.03 7.48 -2.54
C GLU A 77 -11.36 8.51 -3.45
N LEU A 78 -10.17 8.20 -3.97
CA LEU A 78 -9.36 9.12 -4.76
C LEU A 78 -9.57 8.96 -6.27
N GLY A 79 -10.25 7.89 -6.71
CA GLY A 79 -10.44 7.59 -8.13
C GLY A 79 -9.14 7.26 -8.87
N VAL A 80 -8.20 6.60 -8.18
CA VAL A 80 -6.88 6.23 -8.72
C VAL A 80 -6.75 4.73 -8.87
N PHE A 81 -5.89 4.29 -9.78
CA PHE A 81 -5.41 2.92 -9.80
C PHE A 81 -4.24 2.78 -8.83
N LEU A 82 -4.36 1.88 -7.85
CA LEU A 82 -3.32 1.63 -6.85
C LEU A 82 -2.72 0.24 -7.05
N HIS A 83 -1.45 0.19 -7.46
CA HIS A 83 -0.67 -1.03 -7.63
C HIS A 83 0.14 -1.29 -6.36
N ILE A 84 -0.36 -2.21 -5.52
CA ILE A 84 0.37 -2.66 -4.35
C ILE A 84 1.49 -3.60 -4.79
N GLY A 85 2.75 -3.22 -4.56
CA GLY A 85 3.90 -4.00 -5.03
C GLY A 85 3.91 -5.44 -4.50
N SER A 86 3.65 -5.62 -3.20
CA SER A 86 3.15 -6.88 -2.64
C SER A 86 2.71 -6.72 -1.19
N THR A 87 1.85 -7.61 -0.72
CA THR A 87 1.56 -7.84 0.69
C THR A 87 1.42 -9.35 0.91
N ALA A 88 1.90 -9.87 2.03
CA ALA A 88 1.84 -11.29 2.33
C ALA A 88 0.55 -11.61 3.10
N ILE A 89 -0.29 -12.47 2.51
CA ILE A 89 -1.66 -12.81 2.94
C ILE A 89 -1.96 -14.29 2.76
#